data_AF-A0A2H4T7X0-F1
#
_entry.id   AF-A0A2H4T7X0-F1
#
_cell.length_a   1.000
_cell.length_b   1.000
_cell.length_c   1.000
_cell.angle_alpha   90.00
_cell.angle_beta   90.00
_cell.angle_gamma   90.00
#
_symmetry.space_group_name_H-M   'P 1'
#
loop_
_entity.id
_entity.type
_entity.pdbx_description
1 polymer ?
#
loop_
_entity_poly.entity_id
_entity_poly.type
_entity_poly.pdbx_seq_one_letter_code
_entity_poly.pdbx_strand_id
1 'polypeptide(L)'
;GWWAGNSGVAKRSGSFIAAHAAHAGLIMFWAGAFTLFELARYDGSLPMGEQGLILIPHLAGLGMGVGDGGVIVDQQPLIVVAATHLVSSAVLGAAGIWHTLRCPKDLSETTGRAKKFDFTWDDPKKLTFILGHHLIFLGLGVIAFVEWARVHGIYDASLGAVRTVEPNIDLGMVWGYQTDFLSISSLEDVMG
;
A
#
# COMPACT_ATOMS: atom_id res chain seq x y z
N GLY A 1 -24.63 0.45 23.08
CA GLY A 1 -25.41 1.49 22.39
C GLY A 1 -24.84 1.73 21.00
N TRP A 2 -25.32 2.74 20.28
CA TRP A 2 -24.89 3.04 18.90
C TRP A 2 -23.39 3.39 18.78
N TRP A 3 -22.80 3.93 19.83
CA TRP A 3 -21.37 4.25 19.94
C TRP A 3 -20.43 3.04 19.77
N ALA A 4 -20.94 1.80 19.92
CA ALA A 4 -20.21 0.56 19.64
C ALA A 4 -20.80 -0.21 18.43
N GLY A 5 -21.41 0.49 17.47
CA GLY A 5 -22.13 -0.14 16.35
C GLY A 5 -21.30 -1.17 15.58
N ASN A 6 -20.01 -0.90 15.40
CA ASN A 6 -19.10 -1.80 14.67
C ASN A 6 -18.83 -3.12 15.40
N SER A 7 -19.02 -3.19 16.73
CA SER A 7 -18.82 -4.43 17.50
C SER A 7 -19.74 -5.57 17.02
N GLY A 8 -20.91 -5.24 16.48
CA GLY A 8 -21.83 -6.22 15.91
C GLY A 8 -21.35 -6.84 14.59
N VAL A 9 -20.37 -6.24 13.90
CA VAL A 9 -19.82 -6.78 12.65
C VAL A 9 -18.89 -7.97 12.91
N ALA A 10 -18.25 -8.04 14.08
CA ALA A 10 -17.29 -9.09 14.39
C ALA A 10 -17.87 -10.52 14.30
N LYS A 11 -19.18 -10.70 14.54
CA LYS A 11 -19.84 -12.01 14.46
C LYS A 11 -20.44 -12.34 13.09
N ARG A 12 -20.20 -11.50 12.07
CA ARG A 12 -20.87 -11.56 10.77
C ARG A 12 -19.81 -11.49 9.67
N SER A 13 -19.31 -12.65 9.25
CA SER A 13 -18.16 -12.77 8.33
C SER A 13 -18.36 -12.01 7.00
N GLY A 14 -19.57 -12.01 6.44
CA GLY A 14 -19.91 -11.26 5.22
C GLY A 14 -19.89 -9.75 5.43
N SER A 15 -20.50 -9.27 6.52
CA SER A 15 -20.44 -7.84 6.90
C SER A 15 -19.02 -7.40 7.25
N PHE A 16 -18.21 -8.30 7.82
CA PHE A 16 -16.81 -8.04 8.15
C PHE A 16 -15.99 -7.77 6.90
N ILE A 17 -16.12 -8.62 5.88
CA ILE A 17 -15.44 -8.42 4.59
C ILE A 17 -15.91 -7.11 3.92
N ALA A 18 -17.21 -6.85 3.92
CA ALA A 18 -17.77 -5.63 3.34
C ALA A 18 -17.17 -4.35 3.95
N ALA A 19 -17.08 -4.31 5.29
CA ALA A 19 -16.51 -3.18 6.01
C ALA A 19 -15.02 -2.97 5.67
N HIS A 20 -14.22 -4.03 5.63
CA HIS A 20 -12.79 -3.93 5.33
C HIS A 20 -12.54 -3.56 3.86
N ALA A 21 -13.33 -4.09 2.92
CA ALA A 21 -13.23 -3.72 1.51
C ALA A 21 -13.59 -2.24 1.30
N ALA A 22 -14.67 -1.75 1.93
CA ALA A 22 -15.04 -0.34 1.87
C ALA A 22 -13.96 0.57 2.48
N HIS A 23 -13.38 0.15 3.63
CA HIS A 23 -12.31 0.90 4.27
C HIS A 23 -11.03 0.93 3.42
N ALA A 24 -10.63 -0.19 2.81
CA ALA A 24 -9.53 -0.22 1.85
C ALA A 24 -9.82 0.72 0.65
N GLY A 25 -11.07 0.78 0.19
CA GLY A 25 -11.51 1.76 -0.80
C GLY A 25 -11.27 3.20 -0.37
N LEU A 26 -11.55 3.56 0.89
CA LEU A 26 -11.26 4.91 1.41
C LEU A 26 -9.76 5.23 1.44
N ILE A 27 -8.91 4.26 1.80
CA ILE A 27 -7.45 4.42 1.78
C ILE A 27 -6.96 4.69 0.35
N MET A 28 -7.42 3.88 -0.61
CA MET A 28 -7.07 4.06 -2.03
C MET A 28 -7.59 5.39 -2.58
N PHE A 29 -8.81 5.80 -2.19
CA PHE A 29 -9.37 7.09 -2.59
C PHE A 29 -8.52 8.24 -2.05
N TRP A 30 -8.17 8.20 -0.77
CA TRP A 30 -7.31 9.21 -0.14
C TRP A 30 -5.98 9.31 -0.86
N ALA A 31 -5.29 8.19 -1.10
CA ALA A 31 -4.01 8.17 -1.80
C ALA A 31 -4.12 8.84 -3.18
N GLY A 32 -5.08 8.44 -4.02
CA GLY A 32 -5.23 9.02 -5.35
C GLY A 32 -5.66 10.49 -5.33
N ALA A 33 -6.65 10.84 -4.51
CA ALA A 33 -7.18 12.21 -4.44
C ALA A 33 -6.15 13.19 -3.88
N PHE A 34 -5.43 12.82 -2.81
CA PHE A 34 -4.42 13.68 -2.22
C PHE A 34 -3.18 13.82 -3.12
N THR A 35 -2.81 12.79 -3.90
CA THR A 35 -1.72 12.96 -4.89
C THR A 35 -2.09 14.01 -5.94
N LEU A 36 -3.31 13.99 -6.47
CA LEU A 36 -3.76 15.03 -7.41
C LEU A 36 -3.89 16.41 -6.75
N PHE A 37 -4.35 16.46 -5.51
CA PHE A 37 -4.44 17.70 -4.74
C PHE A 37 -3.06 18.34 -4.52
N GLU A 38 -2.06 17.54 -4.14
CA GLU A 38 -0.68 18.00 -4.00
C GLU A 38 -0.12 18.45 -5.34
N LEU A 39 -0.34 17.68 -6.41
CA LEU A 39 0.17 18.00 -7.74
C LEU A 39 -0.39 19.32 -8.27
N ALA A 40 -1.67 19.62 -7.98
CA ALA A 40 -2.30 20.89 -8.35
C ALA A 40 -1.71 22.11 -7.64
N ARG A 41 -0.94 21.91 -6.55
CA ARG A 41 -0.34 22.97 -5.73
C ARG A 41 1.18 22.95 -5.73
N TYR A 42 1.78 21.95 -6.39
CA TYR A 42 3.22 21.75 -6.44
C TYR A 42 3.91 22.90 -7.19
N ASP A 43 4.91 23.50 -6.56
CA ASP A 43 5.79 24.49 -7.14
C ASP A 43 7.23 23.95 -7.19
N GLY A 44 7.72 23.67 -8.40
CA GLY A 44 9.07 23.16 -8.62
C GLY A 44 10.19 24.15 -8.30
N SER A 45 9.87 25.43 -8.05
CA SER A 45 10.86 26.44 -7.64
C SER A 45 11.15 26.41 -6.14
N LEU A 46 10.35 25.71 -5.34
CA LEU A 46 10.49 25.58 -3.90
C LEU A 46 10.93 24.16 -3.51
N PRO A 47 11.71 23.99 -2.43
CA PRO A 47 12.00 22.67 -1.89
C PRO A 47 10.72 21.92 -1.50
N MET A 48 10.64 20.61 -1.77
CA MET A 48 9.46 19.80 -1.43
C MET A 48 9.11 19.84 0.07
N GLY A 49 10.14 19.89 0.93
CA GLY A 49 9.98 19.91 2.39
C GLY A 49 9.30 21.18 2.94
N GLU A 50 9.21 22.25 2.14
CA GLU A 50 8.61 23.54 2.57
C GLU A 50 7.16 23.70 2.12
N GLN A 51 6.65 22.78 1.28
CA GLN A 51 5.35 22.89 0.63
C GLN A 51 4.24 22.09 1.34
N GLY A 52 4.56 21.38 2.42
CA GLY A 52 3.60 20.53 3.14
C GLY A 52 3.13 19.31 2.32
N LEU A 53 3.97 18.82 1.42
CA LEU A 53 3.70 17.65 0.59
C LEU A 53 3.96 16.37 1.39
N ILE A 54 3.09 15.38 1.24
CA ILE A 54 3.26 14.07 1.87
C ILE A 54 3.29 12.94 0.85
N LEU A 55 2.59 13.00 -0.28
CA LEU A 55 2.56 11.90 -1.27
C LEU A 55 3.57 12.07 -2.40
N ILE A 56 3.73 13.28 -2.93
CA ILE A 56 4.72 13.55 -3.99
C ILE A 56 6.14 13.15 -3.55
N PRO A 57 6.63 13.47 -2.34
CA PRO A 57 7.96 13.04 -1.90
C PRO A 57 8.11 11.51 -1.82
N HIS A 58 7.06 10.78 -1.46
CA HIS A 58 7.10 9.31 -1.46
C HIS A 58 7.24 8.76 -2.88
N LEU A 59 6.50 9.31 -3.86
CA LEU A 59 6.62 8.91 -5.26
C LEU A 59 7.96 9.30 -5.88
N ALA A 60 8.48 10.48 -5.52
CA ALA A 60 9.82 10.93 -5.92
C ALA A 60 10.90 9.99 -5.35
N GLY A 61 10.77 9.54 -4.10
CA GLY A 61 11.65 8.52 -3.51
C GLY A 61 11.67 7.22 -4.31
N LEU A 62 10.53 6.81 -4.88
CA LEU A 62 10.42 5.66 -5.78
C LEU A 62 10.98 5.94 -7.20
N GLY A 63 11.60 7.09 -7.45
CA GLY A 63 12.15 7.48 -8.75
C GLY A 63 11.09 7.92 -9.77
N MET A 64 9.84 8.14 -9.34
CA MET A 64 8.76 8.49 -10.28
C MET A 64 8.78 9.98 -10.59
N GLY A 65 9.03 10.33 -11.85
CA GLY A 65 8.90 11.70 -12.36
C GLY A 65 9.94 12.69 -11.86
N VAL A 66 10.83 12.27 -10.95
CA VAL A 66 11.89 13.09 -10.37
C VAL A 66 13.14 13.05 -11.27
N GLY A 67 13.74 14.22 -11.48
CA GLY A 67 15.02 14.38 -12.17
C GLY A 67 16.15 14.68 -11.20
N ASP A 68 17.30 15.06 -11.76
CA ASP A 68 18.48 15.44 -10.99
C ASP A 68 18.17 16.61 -10.04
N GLY A 69 18.71 16.55 -8.82
CA GLY A 69 18.49 17.54 -7.79
C GLY A 69 17.13 17.45 -7.08
N GLY A 70 16.35 16.40 -7.33
CA GLY A 70 15.13 16.11 -6.56
C GLY A 70 13.90 16.92 -6.97
N VAL A 71 13.87 17.42 -8.21
CA VAL A 71 12.76 18.21 -8.77
C VAL A 71 11.88 17.31 -9.65
N ILE A 72 10.56 17.48 -9.59
CA ILE A 72 9.66 16.77 -10.52
C ILE A 72 9.78 17.40 -11.90
N VAL A 73 10.29 16.62 -12.86
CA VAL A 73 10.46 17.01 -14.27
C VAL A 73 9.40 16.38 -15.18
N ASP A 74 8.81 15.27 -14.76
CA ASP A 74 7.69 14.61 -15.44
C ASP A 74 6.57 14.27 -14.44
N GLN A 75 5.41 14.88 -14.63
CA GLN A 75 4.25 14.66 -13.76
C GLN A 75 3.44 13.43 -14.16
N GLN A 76 3.66 12.87 -15.35
CA GLN A 76 2.78 11.82 -15.86
C GLN A 76 2.80 10.54 -15.00
N PRO A 77 3.95 10.03 -14.52
CA PRO A 77 3.97 8.87 -13.62
C PRO A 77 3.12 9.08 -12.36
N LEU A 78 3.16 10.29 -11.78
CA LEU A 78 2.38 10.64 -10.58
C LEU A 78 0.87 10.64 -10.89
N ILE A 79 0.48 11.18 -12.04
CA ILE A 79 -0.93 11.18 -12.49
C ILE A 79 -1.42 9.75 -12.71
N VAL A 80 -0.61 8.88 -13.33
CA VAL A 80 -0.94 7.47 -13.54
C VAL A 80 -1.14 6.75 -12.22
N VAL A 81 -0.25 6.95 -11.25
CA VAL A 81 -0.40 6.38 -9.90
C VAL A 81 -1.69 6.88 -9.25
N ALA A 82 -1.93 8.18 -9.28
CA ALA A 82 -3.13 8.78 -8.68
C ALA A 82 -4.42 8.26 -9.32
N ALA A 83 -4.47 8.19 -10.65
CA ALA A 83 -5.61 7.66 -11.40
C ALA A 83 -5.84 6.18 -11.09
N THR A 84 -4.77 5.38 -11.02
CA THR A 84 -4.84 3.96 -10.66
C THR A 84 -5.45 3.78 -9.27
N HIS A 85 -5.04 4.60 -8.30
CA HIS A 85 -5.59 4.59 -6.95
C HIS A 85 -7.07 5.00 -6.92
N LEU A 86 -7.46 6.06 -7.64
CA LEU A 86 -8.84 6.51 -7.73
C LEU A 86 -9.76 5.46 -8.38
N VAL A 87 -9.36 4.87 -9.50
CA VAL A 87 -10.16 3.82 -10.17
C VAL A 87 -10.27 2.59 -9.26
N SER A 88 -9.17 2.15 -8.64
CA SER A 88 -9.18 1.03 -7.71
C SER A 88 -10.08 1.30 -6.50
N SER A 89 -10.11 2.54 -6.00
CA SER A 89 -10.98 2.94 -4.90
C SER A 89 -12.47 2.78 -5.24
N ALA A 90 -12.87 3.12 -6.47
CA ALA A 90 -14.24 2.97 -6.92
C ALA A 90 -14.66 1.50 -6.98
N VAL A 91 -13.76 0.63 -7.46
CA VAL A 91 -13.99 -0.82 -7.48
C VAL A 91 -14.14 -1.39 -6.07
N LEU A 92 -13.25 -1.03 -5.14
CA LEU A 92 -13.31 -1.49 -3.74
C LEU A 92 -14.54 -0.95 -2.99
N GLY A 93 -14.88 0.33 -3.21
CA GLY A 93 -16.10 0.93 -2.67
C GLY A 93 -17.36 0.24 -3.18
N ALA A 94 -17.43 -0.02 -4.49
CA ALA A 94 -18.52 -0.77 -5.10
C ALA A 94 -18.61 -2.20 -4.54
N ALA A 95 -17.47 -2.88 -4.33
CA ALA A 95 -17.44 -4.20 -3.72
C ALA A 95 -17.96 -4.17 -2.27
N GLY A 96 -17.56 -3.19 -1.46
CA GLY A 96 -18.06 -3.03 -0.09
C GLY A 96 -19.57 -2.79 -0.03
N ILE A 97 -20.12 -1.97 -0.94
CA ILE A 97 -21.56 -1.74 -1.07
C ILE A 97 -22.26 -3.02 -1.53
N TRP A 98 -21.73 -3.71 -2.54
CA TRP A 98 -22.31 -4.93 -3.08
C TRP A 98 -22.38 -6.04 -2.02
N HIS A 99 -21.30 -6.28 -1.28
CA HIS A 99 -21.29 -7.25 -0.19
C HIS A 99 -22.29 -6.89 0.93
N THR A 100 -22.53 -5.60 1.16
CA THR A 100 -23.52 -5.16 2.16
C THR A 100 -24.97 -5.36 1.69
N LEU A 101 -25.25 -5.11 0.42
CA LEU A 101 -26.63 -5.09 -0.12
C LEU A 101 -27.08 -6.42 -0.71
N ARG A 102 -26.15 -7.25 -1.22
CA ARG A 102 -26.47 -8.45 -1.99
C ARG A 102 -25.99 -9.74 -1.36
N CYS A 103 -24.95 -9.72 -0.52
CA CYS A 103 -24.48 -10.93 0.16
C CYS A 103 -25.18 -11.14 1.51
N PRO A 104 -25.31 -12.40 1.96
CA PRO A 104 -25.63 -12.71 3.35
C PRO A 104 -24.66 -12.02 4.30
N LYS A 105 -25.18 -11.56 5.44
CA LYS A 105 -24.36 -10.90 6.47
C LYS A 105 -23.38 -11.88 7.13
N ASP A 106 -23.80 -13.14 7.24
CA ASP A 106 -22.98 -14.27 7.67
C ASP A 106 -22.80 -15.23 6.49
N LEU A 107 -21.54 -15.54 6.15
CA LEU A 107 -21.22 -16.42 5.04
C LEU A 107 -21.49 -17.90 5.37
N SER A 108 -21.78 -18.26 6.61
CA SER A 108 -22.23 -19.61 6.96
C SER A 108 -23.53 -20.00 6.24
N GLU A 109 -24.38 -19.00 5.96
CA GLU A 109 -25.70 -19.10 5.30
C GLU A 109 -25.61 -19.22 3.77
N THR A 110 -24.43 -18.96 3.18
CA THR A 110 -24.26 -19.01 1.73
C THR A 110 -24.02 -20.44 1.23
N THR A 111 -24.08 -20.63 -0.08
CA THR A 111 -23.83 -21.93 -0.74
C THR A 111 -22.62 -21.85 -1.68
N GLY A 112 -22.12 -23.02 -2.10
CA GLY A 112 -21.01 -23.11 -3.06
C GLY A 112 -19.68 -22.59 -2.53
N ARG A 113 -18.89 -21.94 -3.39
CA ARG A 113 -17.51 -21.52 -3.08
C ARG A 113 -17.44 -20.42 -2.03
N ALA A 114 -18.44 -19.55 -1.95
CA ALA A 114 -18.47 -18.45 -1.00
C ALA A 114 -18.47 -18.93 0.47
N LYS A 115 -19.05 -20.11 0.75
CA LYS A 115 -19.04 -20.71 2.09
C LYS A 115 -17.62 -21.04 2.58
N LYS A 116 -16.68 -21.25 1.65
CA LYS A 116 -15.26 -21.44 1.99
C LYS A 116 -14.60 -20.17 2.55
N PHE A 117 -15.23 -19.01 2.46
CA PHE A 117 -14.70 -17.76 3.03
C PHE A 117 -15.31 -17.41 4.38
N ASP A 118 -16.26 -18.21 4.86
CA ASP A 118 -16.76 -18.10 6.23
C ASP A 118 -15.67 -18.46 7.25
N PHE A 119 -15.70 -17.82 8.41
CA PHE A 119 -14.77 -18.07 9.50
C PHE A 119 -15.38 -17.73 10.86
N THR A 120 -14.87 -18.38 11.90
CA THR A 120 -15.16 -18.07 13.30
C THR A 120 -13.87 -17.74 14.05
N TRP A 121 -13.97 -16.97 15.13
CA TRP A 121 -12.80 -16.52 15.89
C TRP A 121 -12.12 -17.63 16.70
N ASP A 122 -12.81 -18.73 16.93
CA ASP A 122 -12.36 -19.91 17.67
C ASP A 122 -11.80 -21.02 16.75
N ASP A 123 -11.74 -20.80 15.43
CA ASP A 123 -11.11 -21.72 14.48
C ASP A 123 -9.70 -21.24 14.10
N PRO A 124 -8.65 -21.62 14.85
CA PRO A 124 -7.28 -21.21 14.56
C PRO A 124 -6.78 -21.75 13.21
N LYS A 125 -7.31 -22.89 12.74
CA LYS A 125 -6.92 -23.46 11.45
C LYS A 125 -7.38 -22.56 10.31
N LYS A 126 -8.60 -22.02 10.41
CA LYS A 126 -9.11 -21.06 9.42
C LYS A 126 -8.39 -19.73 9.49
N LEU A 127 -8.17 -19.20 10.69
CA LEU A 127 -7.51 -17.91 10.88
C LEU A 127 -6.06 -17.93 10.39
N THR A 128 -5.30 -18.98 10.68
CA THR A 128 -3.92 -19.14 10.16
C THR A 128 -3.88 -19.32 8.65
N PHE A 129 -4.86 -20.00 8.05
CA PHE A 129 -4.99 -20.09 6.60
C PHE A 129 -5.20 -18.71 5.95
N ILE A 130 -6.08 -17.89 6.52
CA ILE A 130 -6.32 -16.51 6.06
C ILE A 130 -5.05 -15.67 6.23
N LEU A 131 -4.40 -15.74 7.39
CA LEU A 131 -3.15 -15.04 7.66
C LEU A 131 -2.07 -15.38 6.64
N GLY A 132 -1.87 -16.67 6.35
CA GLY A 132 -0.88 -17.13 5.38
C GLY A 132 -1.06 -16.51 3.99
N HIS A 133 -2.31 -16.35 3.53
CA HIS A 133 -2.57 -15.67 2.25
C HIS A 133 -2.18 -14.19 2.29
N HIS A 134 -2.46 -13.48 3.38
CA HIS A 134 -2.05 -12.08 3.52
C HIS A 134 -0.52 -11.94 3.53
N LEU A 135 0.18 -12.84 4.23
CA LEU A 135 1.65 -12.85 4.25
C LEU A 135 2.25 -13.05 2.87
N ILE A 136 1.62 -13.86 2.01
CA ILE A 136 2.04 -14.00 0.61
C ILE A 136 1.93 -12.67 -0.15
N PHE A 137 0.80 -11.96 -0.03
CA PHE A 137 0.64 -10.65 -0.70
C PHE A 137 1.63 -9.60 -0.17
N LEU A 138 1.91 -9.59 1.13
CA LEU A 138 2.93 -8.71 1.71
C LEU A 138 4.32 -9.04 1.16
N GLY A 139 4.69 -10.33 1.10
CA GLY A 139 5.95 -10.77 0.52
C GLY A 139 6.09 -10.39 -0.95
N LEU A 140 5.01 -10.57 -1.75
CA LEU A 140 4.99 -10.13 -3.15
C LEU A 140 5.14 -8.60 -3.28
N GLY A 141 4.58 -7.82 -2.36
CA GLY A 141 4.75 -6.37 -2.33
C GLY A 141 6.21 -5.94 -2.11
N VAL A 142 6.91 -6.59 -1.16
CA VAL A 142 8.33 -6.33 -0.91
C VAL A 142 9.19 -6.74 -2.12
N ILE A 143 8.92 -7.91 -2.71
CA ILE A 143 9.63 -8.35 -3.93
C ILE A 143 9.41 -7.34 -5.08
N ALA A 144 8.18 -6.87 -5.27
CA ALA A 144 7.88 -5.88 -6.31
C ALA A 144 8.65 -4.57 -6.09
N PHE A 145 8.83 -4.13 -4.84
CA PHE A 145 9.62 -2.95 -4.51
C PHE A 145 11.12 -3.13 -4.81
N VAL A 146 11.70 -4.28 -4.43
CA VAL A 146 13.10 -4.60 -4.73
C VAL A 146 13.33 -4.70 -6.24
N GLU A 147 12.46 -5.40 -6.96
CA GLU A 147 12.56 -5.52 -8.42
C GLU A 147 12.33 -4.17 -9.12
N TRP A 148 11.50 -3.29 -8.57
CA TRP A 148 11.34 -1.92 -9.06
C TRP A 148 12.66 -1.16 -8.97
N ALA A 149 13.34 -1.17 -7.82
CA ALA A 149 14.62 -0.50 -7.62
C ALA A 149 15.74 -1.09 -8.51
N ARG A 150 15.71 -2.40 -8.78
CA ARG A 150 16.67 -3.06 -9.67
C ARG A 150 16.48 -2.69 -11.14
N VAL A 151 15.24 -2.68 -11.63
CA VAL A 151 14.94 -2.52 -13.07
C VAL A 151 14.77 -1.06 -13.47
N HIS A 152 14.07 -0.26 -12.65
CA HIS A 152 13.72 1.13 -12.98
C HIS A 152 14.58 2.14 -12.21
N GLY A 153 15.01 1.75 -11.01
CA GLY A 153 15.75 2.63 -10.12
C GLY A 153 14.87 3.43 -9.16
N ILE A 154 15.51 3.91 -8.09
CA ILE A 154 14.92 4.76 -7.05
C ILE A 154 15.84 5.96 -6.81
N TYR A 155 15.34 6.99 -6.14
CA TYR A 155 16.11 8.21 -5.93
C TYR A 155 17.19 8.02 -4.86
N ASP A 156 18.46 8.27 -5.22
CA ASP A 156 19.58 8.28 -4.29
C ASP A 156 19.91 9.74 -3.90
N ALA A 157 19.69 10.08 -2.63
CA ALA A 157 19.93 11.42 -2.11
C ALA A 157 21.43 11.81 -2.09
N SER A 158 22.34 10.83 -2.01
CA SER A 158 23.79 11.09 -2.03
C SER A 158 24.27 11.42 -3.44
N LEU A 159 23.67 10.79 -4.46
CA LEU A 159 23.95 11.07 -5.86
C LEU A 159 23.13 12.27 -6.39
N GLY A 160 21.96 12.52 -5.79
CA GLY A 160 21.00 13.51 -6.25
C GLY A 160 20.29 13.10 -7.54
N ALA A 161 20.18 11.81 -7.83
CA ALA A 161 19.62 11.28 -9.07
C ALA A 161 18.96 9.91 -8.86
N VAL A 162 18.12 9.50 -9.81
CA VAL A 162 17.55 8.15 -9.86
C VAL A 162 18.59 7.18 -10.40
N ARG A 163 18.80 6.06 -9.71
CA ARG A 163 19.69 4.99 -10.19
C ARG A 163 19.12 3.62 -9.88
N THR A 164 19.52 2.64 -10.68
CA THR A 164 19.29 1.22 -10.39
C THR A 164 20.13 0.79 -9.17
N VAL A 165 19.56 -0.09 -8.36
CA VAL A 165 20.20 -0.58 -7.13
C VAL A 165 20.30 -2.10 -7.20
N GLU A 166 21.50 -2.64 -7.04
CA GLU A 166 21.68 -4.09 -6.86
C GLU A 166 21.65 -4.42 -5.35
N PRO A 167 20.73 -5.29 -4.89
CA PRO A 167 20.58 -5.59 -3.46
C PRO A 167 21.80 -6.28 -2.86
N ASN A 168 22.13 -5.93 -1.61
CA ASN A 168 23.13 -6.65 -0.84
C ASN A 168 22.52 -7.91 -0.20
N ILE A 169 22.79 -9.07 -0.78
CA ILE A 169 22.25 -10.36 -0.32
C ILE A 169 23.02 -11.01 0.84
N ASP A 170 23.92 -10.27 1.50
CA ASP A 170 24.62 -10.76 2.69
C ASP A 170 23.68 -10.79 3.91
N LEU A 171 23.30 -12.00 4.35
CA LEU A 171 22.45 -12.19 5.52
C LEU A 171 23.11 -11.71 6.83
N GLY A 172 24.45 -11.66 6.88
CA GLY A 172 25.19 -11.12 8.02
C GLY A 172 24.93 -9.63 8.23
N MET A 173 24.79 -8.87 7.12
CA MET A 173 24.41 -7.45 7.14
C MET A 173 23.03 -7.25 7.77
N VAL A 174 22.02 -8.02 7.33
CA VAL A 174 20.65 -7.94 7.86
C VAL A 174 20.64 -8.22 9.37
N TRP A 175 21.39 -9.22 9.82
CA TRP A 175 21.52 -9.52 11.25
C TRP A 175 22.22 -8.41 12.03
N GLY A 176 23.24 -7.78 11.43
CA GLY A 176 23.97 -6.66 12.01
C GLY A 176 23.09 -5.43 12.27
N TYR A 177 22.10 -5.17 11.42
CA TYR A 177 21.21 -4.00 11.56
C TYR A 177 20.01 -4.19 12.50
N GLN A 178 19.82 -5.37 13.10
CA GLN A 178 18.63 -5.64 13.95
C GLN A 178 18.40 -4.61 15.07
N THR A 179 19.48 -4.04 15.62
CA THR A 179 19.41 -3.05 16.71
C THR A 179 19.80 -1.63 16.29
N ASP A 180 20.29 -1.44 15.07
CA ASP A 180 20.81 -0.15 14.56
C ASP A 180 20.30 0.15 13.13
N PHE A 181 19.11 -0.32 12.77
CA PHE A 181 18.53 -0.18 11.44
C PHE A 181 18.29 1.29 11.01
N LEU A 182 18.35 2.24 11.94
CA LEU A 182 18.25 3.67 11.63
C LEU A 182 19.55 4.25 11.06
N SER A 183 20.69 3.55 11.19
CA SER A 183 21.98 3.98 10.67
C SER A 183 22.24 3.55 9.22
N ILE A 184 21.31 2.77 8.63
CA ILE A 184 21.42 2.34 7.23
C ILE A 184 21.48 3.57 6.33
N SER A 185 22.55 3.64 5.53
CA SER A 185 22.85 4.79 4.67
C SER A 185 23.18 4.38 3.22
N SER A 186 23.02 3.09 2.89
CA SER A 186 23.15 2.57 1.53
C SER A 186 21.79 2.08 1.03
N LEU A 187 21.50 2.25 -0.26
CA LEU A 187 20.27 1.71 -0.84
C LEU A 187 20.39 0.20 -1.05
N GLU A 188 21.60 -0.29 -1.29
CA GLU A 188 21.93 -1.70 -1.45
C GLU A 188 21.53 -2.52 -0.21
N ASP A 189 21.78 -2.00 1.00
CA ASP A 189 21.39 -2.64 2.26
C ASP A 189 19.90 -2.47 2.58
N VAL A 190 19.26 -1.39 2.12
CA VAL A 190 17.79 -1.25 2.26
C VAL A 190 17.05 -2.22 1.34
N MET A 191 17.62 -2.51 0.15
CA MET A 191 17.02 -3.43 -0.82
C MET A 191 17.34 -4.91 -0.53
N GLY A 192 18.44 -5.18 0.19
CA GLY A 192 18.91 -6.52 0.56
C GLY A 192 18.13 -7.17 1.69
#